data_AF-A0A7H4M915-F1
#
_entry.id   AF-A0A7H4M915-F1
#
_cell.length_a   1.000
_cell.length_b   1.000
_cell.length_c   1.000
_cell.angle_alpha   90.00
_cell.angle_beta   90.00
_cell.angle_gamma   90.00
#
_symmetry.space_group_name_H-M   'P 1'
#
loop_
_entity.id
_entity.type
_entity.pdbx_description
1 polymer ?
#
loop_
_entity_poly.entity_id
_entity_poly.type
_entity_poly.pdbx_seq_one_letter_code
_entity_poly.pdbx_strand_id
1 'polypeptide(L)'
;MAEESTDFAGVTRPPAGGGLGFWFKWNLGWMHDTLDYMKLDPVHRRYHHDKMTFGMLYNYTENFVLPLSHDEVVHGKKSILDRMPGDAWQKFANLRAYYGWLFAFPGKKLLFMGNEFAQGREWNHDGSLDWHLLEGGDNWHHGVQRLVRDLNHTYRHHKALHELDFDPYGFEWLVVDDHERSVFVFVRRDRAGNEIIVASNFTPVPRHDYRFGINQPGRWREALNTDSMHYHGSNQGNGGVVESDAIASHGREHSLSLTLPPLATIWLVREAQ
;
A
#
# COMPACT_ATOMS: atom_id res chain seq x y z
N MET A 1 4.40 7.02 21.35
CA MET A 1 4.63 7.31 19.93
C MET A 1 5.07 8.76 19.85
N ALA A 2 6.02 9.08 18.97
CA ALA A 2 6.47 10.44 18.72
C ALA A 2 6.15 10.85 17.28
N GLU A 3 5.74 12.10 17.13
CA GLU A 3 5.82 12.81 15.87
C GLU A 3 7.02 13.75 15.99
N GLU A 4 8.00 13.58 15.12
CA GLU A 4 9.25 14.32 15.17
C GLU A 4 9.65 14.59 13.72
N SER A 5 9.63 15.88 13.35
CA SER A 5 9.68 16.37 11.98
C SER A 5 11.07 16.82 11.53
N THR A 6 12.10 16.62 12.36
CA THR A 6 13.50 16.77 12.00
C THR A 6 14.14 15.39 11.77
N ASP A 7 15.36 15.37 11.26
CA ASP A 7 16.12 14.12 11.09
C ASP A 7 16.81 13.69 12.39
N PHE A 8 16.16 13.93 13.56
CA PHE A 8 16.72 13.53 14.84
C PHE A 8 16.79 11.99 14.90
N ALA A 9 18.00 11.49 15.12
CA ALA A 9 18.27 10.06 15.16
C ALA A 9 18.01 9.46 16.55
N GLY A 10 17.55 8.21 16.59
CA GLY A 10 17.41 7.45 17.83
C GLY A 10 16.11 7.73 18.59
N VAL A 11 15.08 8.28 17.94
CA VAL A 11 13.79 8.59 18.58
C VAL A 11 13.18 7.34 19.19
N THR A 12 13.28 6.21 18.49
CA THR A 12 12.71 4.92 18.92
C THR A 12 13.73 3.97 19.55
N ARG A 13 14.91 4.47 19.90
CA ARG A 13 15.98 3.68 20.53
C ARG A 13 15.97 3.85 22.06
N PRO A 14 16.44 2.84 22.82
CA PRO A 14 16.45 2.91 24.29
C PRO A 14 17.30 4.09 24.82
N PRO A 15 16.89 4.73 25.93
CA PRO A 15 17.67 5.83 26.53
C PRO A 15 19.08 5.42 26.98
N ALA A 16 19.27 4.16 27.38
CA ALA A 16 20.59 3.63 27.74
C ALA A 16 21.61 3.69 26.58
N GLY A 17 21.13 3.75 25.32
CA GLY A 17 21.95 3.91 24.12
C GLY A 17 21.90 5.31 23.51
N GLY A 18 21.43 6.33 24.26
CA GLY A 18 21.32 7.71 23.78
C GLY A 18 20.06 8.03 22.95
N GLY A 19 19.09 7.10 22.89
CA GLY A 19 17.81 7.35 22.23
C GLY A 19 16.78 8.06 23.12
N LEU A 20 15.65 8.48 22.55
CA LEU A 20 14.58 9.16 23.29
C LEU A 20 13.61 8.21 24.01
N GLY A 21 13.70 6.90 23.73
CA GLY A 21 12.91 5.87 24.41
C GLY A 21 11.46 5.72 23.95
N PHE A 22 11.06 6.34 22.83
CA PHE A 22 9.75 6.05 22.25
C PHE A 22 9.72 4.65 21.62
N TRP A 23 8.55 4.04 21.53
CA TRP A 23 8.42 2.78 20.79
C TRP A 23 8.26 2.96 19.28
N PHE A 24 7.64 4.07 18.87
CA PHE A 24 7.31 4.36 17.47
C PHE A 24 7.53 5.83 17.12
N LYS A 25 7.95 6.09 15.88
CA LYS A 25 8.05 7.42 15.24
C LYS A 25 7.15 7.45 14.01
N TRP A 26 6.47 8.56 13.75
CA TRP A 26 5.76 8.78 12.48
C TRP A 26 6.74 8.93 11.32
N ASN A 27 6.49 8.20 10.23
CA ASN A 27 7.27 8.32 9.00
C ASN A 27 6.71 9.44 8.12
N LEU A 28 7.01 10.68 8.50
CA LEU A 28 6.55 11.87 7.76
C LEU A 28 7.16 11.96 6.36
N GLY A 29 8.41 11.51 6.17
CA GLY A 29 9.05 11.44 4.85
C GLY A 29 8.28 10.53 3.89
N TRP A 30 8.00 9.29 4.32
CA TRP A 30 7.17 8.36 3.54
C TRP A 30 5.78 8.92 3.25
N MET A 31 5.15 9.57 4.22
CA MET A 31 3.83 10.17 4.06
C MET A 31 3.84 11.25 2.97
N HIS A 32 4.79 12.21 3.03
CA HIS A 32 4.91 13.26 2.03
C HIS A 32 5.23 12.69 0.64
N ASP A 33 6.22 11.80 0.54
CA ASP A 33 6.65 11.26 -0.75
C ASP A 33 5.53 10.48 -1.44
N THR A 34 4.86 9.60 -0.71
CA THR A 34 3.79 8.79 -1.30
C THR A 34 2.54 9.61 -1.63
N LEU A 35 2.17 10.59 -0.80
CA LEU A 35 1.06 11.49 -1.13
C LEU A 35 1.37 12.38 -2.33
N ASP A 36 2.61 12.87 -2.46
CA ASP A 36 3.02 13.65 -3.62
C ASP A 36 3.05 12.80 -4.88
N TYR A 37 3.52 11.56 -4.80
CA TYR A 37 3.46 10.62 -5.91
C TYR A 37 2.03 10.36 -6.38
N MET A 38 1.12 10.11 -5.44
CA MET A 38 -0.28 9.79 -5.76
C MET A 38 -1.03 10.99 -6.37
N LYS A 39 -0.65 12.24 -6.07
CA LYS A 39 -1.21 13.45 -6.68
C LYS A 39 -0.83 13.63 -8.16
N LEU A 40 0.27 13.03 -8.60
CA LEU A 40 0.73 13.17 -9.98
C LEU A 40 -0.23 12.46 -10.93
N ASP A 41 -0.51 13.11 -12.07
CA ASP A 41 -1.10 12.43 -13.22
C ASP A 41 -0.30 11.15 -13.52
N PRO A 42 -0.96 9.99 -13.74
CA PRO A 42 -0.28 8.73 -13.98
C PRO A 42 0.81 8.77 -15.04
N VAL A 43 0.71 9.62 -16.07
CA VAL A 43 1.75 9.74 -17.11
C VAL A 43 3.07 10.32 -16.57
N HIS A 44 3.03 11.09 -15.49
CA HIS A 44 4.20 11.72 -14.89
C HIS A 44 4.86 10.86 -13.80
N ARG A 45 4.18 9.81 -13.31
CA ARG A 45 4.67 8.95 -12.22
C ARG A 45 6.00 8.26 -12.53
N ARG A 46 6.28 7.98 -13.81
CA ARG A 46 7.57 7.43 -14.27
C ARG A 46 8.78 8.30 -13.91
N TYR A 47 8.60 9.61 -13.77
CA TYR A 47 9.68 10.55 -13.45
C TYR A 47 9.91 10.72 -11.95
N HIS A 48 9.04 10.12 -11.12
CA HIS A 48 9.02 10.26 -9.67
C HIS A 48 8.90 8.91 -8.96
N HIS A 49 9.37 7.84 -9.62
CA HIS A 49 9.28 6.47 -9.12
C HIS A 49 9.99 6.30 -7.76
N ASP A 50 11.04 7.09 -7.54
CA ASP A 50 11.81 7.18 -6.30
C ASP A 50 10.94 7.55 -5.09
N LYS A 51 9.88 8.35 -5.25
CA LYS A 51 8.98 8.71 -4.14
C LYS A 51 8.31 7.51 -3.47
N MET A 52 8.12 6.42 -4.19
CA MET A 52 7.53 5.19 -3.62
C MET A 52 8.59 4.24 -3.05
N THR A 53 9.87 4.41 -3.40
CA THR A 53 10.96 3.47 -3.00
C THR A 53 11.88 4.05 -1.95
N PHE A 54 12.07 5.38 -1.92
CA PHE A 54 13.02 6.08 -1.06
C PHE A 54 12.81 5.81 0.43
N GLY A 55 11.54 5.69 0.86
CA GLY A 55 11.18 5.37 2.24
C GLY A 55 11.85 4.09 2.77
N MET A 56 12.11 3.09 1.91
CA MET A 56 12.75 1.85 2.32
C MET A 56 14.23 2.01 2.65
N LEU A 57 14.92 3.03 2.13
CA LEU A 57 16.36 3.25 2.40
C LEU A 57 16.63 3.51 3.88
N TYR A 58 15.69 4.15 4.57
CA TYR A 58 15.82 4.49 5.99
C TYR A 58 14.78 3.79 6.88
N ASN A 59 13.89 2.95 6.33
CA ASN A 59 12.78 2.36 7.08
C ASN A 59 13.20 1.57 8.34
N TYR A 60 14.44 1.08 8.40
CA TYR A 60 14.96 0.30 9.54
C TYR A 60 15.76 1.14 10.55
N THR A 61 15.88 2.44 10.32
CA THR A 61 16.54 3.36 11.26
C THR A 61 15.71 3.58 12.52
N GLU A 62 14.38 3.51 12.40
CA GLU A 62 13.41 3.71 13.48
C GLU A 62 12.24 2.72 13.35
N ASN A 63 11.49 2.55 14.42
CA ASN A 63 10.24 1.78 14.40
C ASN A 63 9.10 2.66 13.86
N PHE A 64 8.88 2.64 12.55
CA PHE A 64 7.94 3.55 11.92
C PHE A 64 6.45 3.14 12.04
N VAL A 65 5.61 4.16 12.23
CA VAL A 65 4.18 4.17 11.89
C VAL A 65 4.03 4.99 10.62
N LEU A 66 3.19 4.57 9.69
CA LEU A 66 2.86 5.22 8.42
C LEU A 66 1.56 6.00 8.60
N PRO A 67 1.60 7.33 8.79
CA PRO A 67 0.42 8.10 9.12
C PRO A 67 -0.26 8.68 7.88
N LEU A 68 -1.58 8.54 7.82
CA LEU A 68 -2.47 9.46 7.12
C LEU A 68 -3.36 10.12 8.17
N SER A 69 -2.81 11.13 8.85
CA SER A 69 -3.41 11.79 10.01
C SER A 69 -4.40 12.89 9.62
N HIS A 70 -5.01 13.52 10.61
CA HIS A 70 -5.90 14.66 10.45
C HIS A 70 -5.25 15.88 9.78
N ASP A 71 -3.96 16.14 10.04
CA ASP A 71 -3.22 17.27 9.46
C ASP A 71 -3.10 17.18 7.93
N GLU A 72 -3.29 15.99 7.37
CA GLU A 72 -3.23 15.74 5.94
C GLU A 72 -4.57 15.92 5.22
N VAL A 73 -5.64 16.30 5.92
CA VAL A 73 -6.97 16.46 5.30
C VAL A 73 -7.65 17.77 5.68
N VAL A 74 -6.85 18.80 5.93
CA VAL A 74 -7.28 20.15 6.35
C VAL A 74 -6.47 21.25 5.65
N HIS A 75 -6.85 22.51 5.89
CA HIS A 75 -6.10 23.71 5.53
C HIS A 75 -5.76 23.83 4.02
N GLY A 76 -6.69 23.41 3.15
CA GLY A 76 -6.52 23.50 1.70
C GLY A 76 -5.72 22.34 1.09
N LYS A 77 -5.29 21.36 1.91
CA LYS A 77 -4.56 20.18 1.44
C LYS A 77 -5.44 19.13 0.75
N LYS A 78 -6.77 19.32 0.75
CA LYS A 78 -7.82 18.40 0.27
C LYS A 78 -7.89 17.09 1.06
N SER A 79 -8.99 16.35 0.90
CA SER A 79 -9.06 14.95 1.34
C SER A 79 -8.09 14.07 0.55
N ILE A 80 -7.81 12.85 1.05
CA ILE A 80 -6.97 11.90 0.31
C ILE A 80 -7.61 11.54 -1.04
N LEU A 81 -8.94 11.42 -1.12
CA LEU A 81 -9.65 11.16 -2.37
C LEU A 81 -9.46 12.29 -3.39
N ASP A 82 -9.61 13.55 -2.97
CA ASP A 82 -9.52 14.71 -3.88
C ASP A 82 -8.10 15.13 -4.23
N ARG A 83 -7.10 14.51 -3.60
CA ARG A 83 -5.71 14.54 -4.07
C ARG A 83 -5.48 13.63 -5.28
N MET A 84 -6.32 12.63 -5.51
CA MET A 84 -6.13 11.68 -6.61
C MET A 84 -6.48 12.31 -7.97
N PRO A 85 -5.71 12.04 -9.03
CA PRO A 85 -5.99 12.55 -10.37
C PRO A 85 -7.04 11.70 -11.10
N GLY A 86 -7.54 12.26 -12.21
CA GLY A 86 -8.43 11.55 -13.14
C GLY A 86 -9.91 11.79 -12.90
N ASP A 87 -10.72 11.00 -13.61
CA ASP A 87 -12.17 10.97 -13.39
C ASP A 87 -12.53 10.34 -12.04
N ALA A 88 -13.82 10.32 -11.71
CA ALA A 88 -14.25 9.81 -10.41
C ALA A 88 -13.87 8.34 -10.20
N TRP A 89 -14.01 7.48 -11.21
CA TRP A 89 -13.61 6.07 -11.08
C TRP A 89 -12.10 5.96 -10.81
N GLN A 90 -11.28 6.73 -11.54
CA GLN A 90 -9.82 6.75 -11.36
C GLN A 90 -9.41 7.30 -9.98
N LYS A 91 -10.11 8.30 -9.44
CA LYS A 91 -9.87 8.81 -8.07
C LYS A 91 -10.05 7.72 -7.03
N PHE A 92 -11.16 6.99 -7.08
CA PHE A 92 -11.41 5.88 -6.16
C PHE A 92 -10.44 4.72 -6.40
N ALA A 93 -10.10 4.39 -7.66
CA ALA A 93 -9.12 3.35 -7.96
C ALA A 93 -7.72 3.67 -7.40
N ASN A 94 -7.24 4.90 -7.60
CA ASN A 94 -5.99 5.39 -7.02
C ASN A 94 -5.99 5.28 -5.48
N LEU A 95 -7.08 5.70 -4.83
CA LEU A 95 -7.21 5.61 -3.38
C LEU A 95 -7.13 4.16 -2.89
N ARG A 96 -7.87 3.25 -3.54
CA ARG A 96 -7.87 1.83 -3.20
C ARG A 96 -6.50 1.19 -3.41
N ALA A 97 -5.83 1.46 -4.53
CA ALA A 97 -4.46 1.02 -4.78
C ALA A 97 -3.50 1.53 -3.70
N TYR A 98 -3.59 2.82 -3.37
CA TYR A 98 -2.74 3.42 -2.35
C TYR A 98 -2.97 2.81 -0.96
N TYR A 99 -4.20 2.45 -0.60
CA TYR A 99 -4.48 1.74 0.65
C TYR A 99 -3.94 0.31 0.65
N GLY A 100 -4.06 -0.40 -0.48
CA GLY A 100 -3.41 -1.71 -0.67
C GLY A 100 -1.89 -1.63 -0.50
N TRP A 101 -1.27 -0.56 -0.98
CA TRP A 101 0.15 -0.27 -0.78
C TRP A 101 0.48 0.07 0.69
N LEU A 102 -0.21 1.04 1.28
CA LEU A 102 -0.01 1.51 2.66
C LEU A 102 -0.04 0.36 3.66
N PHE A 103 -1.05 -0.52 3.56
CA PHE A 103 -1.21 -1.64 4.50
C PHE A 103 -0.14 -2.72 4.31
N ALA A 104 0.43 -2.85 3.12
CA ALA A 104 1.46 -3.83 2.81
C ALA A 104 2.89 -3.34 3.06
N PHE A 105 3.16 -2.03 2.96
CA PHE A 105 4.48 -1.44 3.18
C PHE A 105 4.96 -1.74 4.62
N PRO A 106 6.26 -1.93 4.90
CA PRO A 106 6.74 -2.17 6.27
C PRO A 106 6.43 -1.00 7.21
N GLY A 107 5.97 -1.29 8.43
CA GLY A 107 5.63 -0.30 9.46
C GLY A 107 4.17 -0.34 9.89
N LYS A 108 3.84 0.22 11.05
CA LYS A 108 2.46 0.21 11.58
C LYS A 108 1.56 1.21 10.86
N LYS A 109 0.24 1.05 10.93
CA LYS A 109 -0.73 1.82 10.13
C LYS A 109 -1.49 2.83 10.98
N LEU A 110 -1.68 4.03 10.46
CA LEU A 110 -2.59 5.02 11.04
C LEU A 110 -3.39 5.67 9.92
N LEU A 111 -4.72 5.60 10.05
CA LEU A 111 -5.67 6.19 9.12
C LEU A 111 -6.67 7.03 9.91
N PHE A 112 -6.77 8.33 9.61
CA PHE A 112 -7.72 9.23 10.27
C PHE A 112 -9.15 8.99 9.82
N MET A 113 -10.12 9.27 10.70
CA MET A 113 -11.55 9.09 10.43
C MET A 113 -12.01 9.88 9.20
N GLY A 114 -12.97 9.33 8.45
CA GLY A 114 -13.43 9.85 7.16
C GLY A 114 -12.66 9.30 5.96
N ASN A 115 -11.37 8.97 6.14
CA ASN A 115 -10.56 8.39 5.08
C ASN A 115 -11.02 6.96 4.73
N GLU A 116 -11.55 6.21 5.70
CA GLU A 116 -11.96 4.81 5.52
C GLU A 116 -13.15 4.62 4.58
N PHE A 117 -13.95 5.66 4.34
CA PHE A 117 -15.03 5.66 3.35
C PHE A 117 -14.85 6.73 2.27
N ALA A 118 -13.61 7.24 2.14
CA ALA A 118 -13.24 8.23 1.14
C ALA A 118 -14.10 9.50 1.18
N GLN A 119 -14.19 10.16 2.33
CA GLN A 119 -14.80 11.48 2.44
C GLN A 119 -14.15 12.44 1.43
N GLY A 120 -14.97 13.10 0.61
CA GLY A 120 -14.48 14.01 -0.43
C GLY A 120 -14.00 15.35 0.14
N ARG A 121 -14.78 15.96 1.04
CA ARG A 121 -14.44 17.23 1.66
C ARG A 121 -13.30 17.07 2.68
N GLU A 122 -12.54 18.15 2.86
CA GLU A 122 -11.64 18.30 4.00
C GLU A 122 -12.39 18.12 5.32
N TRP A 123 -11.66 17.62 6.32
CA TRP A 123 -12.19 17.48 7.66
C TRP A 123 -12.51 18.87 8.23
N ASN A 124 -13.70 18.98 8.82
CA ASN A 124 -14.14 20.17 9.53
C ASN A 124 -14.49 19.78 10.97
N HIS A 125 -13.76 20.32 11.94
CA HIS A 125 -13.98 20.04 13.36
C HIS A 125 -15.31 20.58 13.89
N ASP A 126 -15.90 21.59 13.22
CA ASP A 126 -17.21 22.16 13.58
C ASP A 126 -18.40 21.33 13.03
N GLY A 127 -18.13 20.29 12.24
CA GLY A 127 -19.15 19.47 11.59
C GLY A 127 -18.99 17.98 11.85
N SER A 128 -20.04 17.21 11.60
CA SER A 128 -19.92 15.75 11.53
C SER A 128 -19.14 15.35 10.27
N LEU A 129 -18.62 14.12 10.28
CA LEU A 129 -18.20 13.48 9.04
C LEU A 129 -19.39 13.34 8.07
N ASP A 130 -19.08 13.21 6.78
CA ASP A 130 -20.06 13.11 5.70
C ASP A 130 -20.70 11.71 5.63
N TRP A 131 -21.35 11.27 6.71
CA TRP A 131 -21.96 9.93 6.83
C TRP A 131 -23.02 9.64 5.77
N HIS A 132 -23.66 10.69 5.22
CA HIS A 132 -24.62 10.59 4.12
C HIS A 132 -24.03 9.95 2.85
N LEU A 133 -22.71 9.93 2.68
CA LEU A 133 -22.03 9.22 1.57
C LEU A 133 -22.23 7.69 1.63
N LEU A 134 -22.55 7.17 2.82
CA LEU A 134 -22.87 5.77 3.10
C LEU A 134 -24.38 5.53 3.27
N GLU A 135 -25.21 6.52 2.98
CA GLU A 135 -26.65 6.35 2.94
C GLU A 135 -27.10 5.93 1.54
N GLY A 136 -28.16 5.10 1.47
CA GLY A 136 -28.76 4.67 0.21
C GLY A 136 -28.11 3.41 -0.39
N GLY A 137 -27.93 3.43 -1.71
CA GLY A 137 -27.45 2.26 -2.47
C GLY A 137 -25.94 2.07 -2.43
N ASP A 138 -25.50 0.84 -2.72
CA ASP A 138 -24.08 0.50 -2.77
C ASP A 138 -23.34 1.34 -3.83
N ASN A 139 -22.30 2.05 -3.40
CA ASN A 139 -21.57 3.03 -4.20
C ASN A 139 -20.05 2.96 -3.93
N TRP A 140 -19.27 3.83 -4.56
CA TRP A 140 -17.80 3.84 -4.41
C TRP A 140 -17.30 4.03 -2.97
N HIS A 141 -18.01 4.81 -2.15
CA HIS A 141 -17.66 5.01 -0.73
C HIS A 141 -17.82 3.72 0.07
N HIS A 142 -18.90 2.98 -0.15
CA HIS A 142 -19.10 1.64 0.42
C HIS A 142 -18.01 0.67 -0.05
N GLY A 143 -17.57 0.78 -1.31
CA GLY A 143 -16.44 0.01 -1.85
C GLY A 143 -15.13 0.24 -1.10
N VAL A 144 -14.79 1.50 -0.81
CA VAL A 144 -13.59 1.84 -0.02
C VAL A 144 -13.73 1.37 1.42
N GLN A 145 -14.91 1.54 2.03
CA GLN A 145 -15.16 1.08 3.40
C GLN A 145 -15.00 -0.44 3.54
N ARG A 146 -15.53 -1.22 2.57
CA ARG A 146 -15.32 -2.67 2.51
C ARG A 146 -13.84 -3.02 2.30
N LEU A 147 -13.14 -2.31 1.42
CA LEU A 147 -11.71 -2.51 1.24
C LEU A 147 -10.94 -2.30 2.55
N VAL A 148 -11.19 -1.21 3.28
CA VAL A 148 -10.51 -0.94 4.55
C VAL A 148 -10.82 -2.00 5.60
N ARG A 149 -12.07 -2.49 5.66
CA ARG A 149 -12.44 -3.64 6.49
C ARG A 149 -11.61 -4.88 6.12
N ASP A 150 -11.55 -5.22 4.84
CA ASP A 150 -10.91 -6.45 4.35
C ASP A 150 -9.37 -6.38 4.44
N LEU A 151 -8.79 -5.18 4.25
CA LEU A 151 -7.39 -4.88 4.54
C LEU A 151 -7.05 -5.13 6.01
N ASN A 152 -7.89 -4.66 6.94
CA ASN A 152 -7.67 -4.89 8.37
C ASN A 152 -7.78 -6.37 8.76
N HIS A 153 -8.76 -7.10 8.22
CA HIS A 153 -8.87 -8.54 8.45
C HIS A 153 -7.65 -9.30 7.93
N THR A 154 -7.24 -9.02 6.69
CA THR A 154 -6.10 -9.67 6.04
C THR A 154 -4.78 -9.32 6.73
N TYR A 155 -4.58 -8.06 7.10
CA TYR A 155 -3.40 -7.59 7.86
C TYR A 155 -3.25 -8.29 9.20
N ARG A 156 -4.36 -8.48 9.93
CA ARG A 156 -4.35 -9.19 11.22
C ARG A 156 -4.14 -10.69 11.07
N HIS A 157 -4.69 -11.28 10.02
CA HIS A 157 -4.62 -12.72 9.79
C HIS A 157 -3.22 -13.17 9.36
N HIS A 158 -2.55 -12.40 8.50
CA HIS A 158 -1.24 -12.78 7.98
C HIS A 158 -0.09 -12.07 8.69
N LYS A 159 0.68 -12.83 9.48
CA LYS A 159 1.85 -12.35 10.22
C LYS A 159 2.91 -11.68 9.35
N ALA A 160 3.06 -12.11 8.10
CA ALA A 160 4.05 -11.55 7.18
C ALA A 160 3.89 -10.03 6.98
N LEU A 161 2.67 -9.51 7.14
CA LEU A 161 2.39 -8.08 7.00
C LEU A 161 2.80 -7.23 8.21
N HIS A 162 3.11 -7.85 9.37
CA HIS A 162 3.28 -7.10 10.63
C HIS A 162 4.32 -7.63 11.62
N GLU A 163 4.74 -8.90 11.54
CA GLU A 163 5.65 -9.52 12.52
C GLU A 163 7.07 -8.96 12.41
N LEU A 164 7.53 -8.73 11.18
CA LEU A 164 8.90 -8.30 10.86
C LEU A 164 8.96 -6.89 10.26
N ASP A 165 8.05 -5.99 10.64
CA ASP A 165 8.04 -4.60 10.14
C ASP A 165 9.35 -3.82 10.37
N PHE A 166 10.11 -4.20 11.39
CA PHE A 166 11.35 -3.52 11.82
C PHE A 166 12.60 -4.38 11.62
N ASP A 167 12.47 -5.48 10.90
CA ASP A 167 13.56 -6.39 10.57
C ASP A 167 13.73 -6.41 9.04
N PRO A 168 14.94 -6.11 8.51
CA PRO A 168 15.20 -6.16 7.06
C PRO A 168 14.82 -7.48 6.39
N TYR A 169 14.83 -8.61 7.13
CA TYR A 169 14.41 -9.90 6.59
C TYR A 169 12.92 -9.94 6.19
N GLY A 170 12.09 -9.09 6.80
CA GLY A 170 10.65 -9.03 6.58
C GLY A 170 10.19 -8.44 5.25
N PHE A 171 11.11 -7.94 4.42
CA PHE A 171 10.80 -7.27 3.15
C PHE A 171 11.89 -7.48 2.11
N GLU A 172 11.50 -7.65 0.85
CA GLU A 172 12.43 -7.65 -0.29
C GLU A 172 11.73 -7.16 -1.56
N TRP A 173 12.42 -6.32 -2.34
CA TRP A 173 11.95 -5.93 -3.66
C TRP A 173 12.08 -7.09 -4.65
N LEU A 174 10.99 -7.39 -5.36
CA LEU A 174 10.99 -8.30 -6.51
C LEU A 174 11.13 -7.51 -7.82
N VAL A 175 10.49 -6.33 -7.89
CA VAL A 175 10.58 -5.34 -8.96
C VAL A 175 10.55 -3.94 -8.33
N VAL A 176 11.59 -3.14 -8.55
CA VAL A 176 11.76 -1.79 -7.94
C VAL A 176 12.08 -0.70 -8.97
N ASP A 177 12.36 -1.08 -10.21
CA ASP A 177 12.93 -0.22 -11.25
C ASP A 177 12.05 -0.10 -12.50
N ASP A 178 10.85 -0.69 -12.51
CA ASP A 178 9.86 -0.58 -13.60
C ASP A 178 9.10 0.76 -13.55
N HIS A 179 9.88 1.83 -13.58
CA HIS A 179 9.41 3.21 -13.58
C HIS A 179 8.59 3.55 -14.83
N GLU A 180 8.95 2.99 -16.00
CA GLU A 180 8.22 3.22 -17.26
C GLU A 180 6.75 2.82 -17.17
N ARG A 181 6.46 1.73 -16.44
CA ARG A 181 5.09 1.24 -16.23
C ARG A 181 4.50 1.65 -14.88
N SER A 182 5.32 2.23 -14.00
CA SER A 182 4.98 2.56 -12.61
C SER A 182 4.43 1.34 -11.86
N VAL A 183 5.13 0.22 -12.03
CA VAL A 183 4.83 -1.05 -11.35
C VAL A 183 5.85 -1.28 -10.25
N PHE A 184 5.36 -1.73 -9.11
CA PHE A 184 6.18 -2.10 -7.95
C PHE A 184 5.77 -3.48 -7.48
N VAL A 185 6.74 -4.33 -7.21
CA VAL A 185 6.48 -5.65 -6.64
C VAL A 185 7.47 -5.92 -5.52
N PHE A 186 6.96 -6.30 -4.36
CA PHE A 186 7.78 -6.73 -3.23
C PHE A 186 7.15 -7.92 -2.52
N VAL A 187 7.94 -8.58 -1.70
CA VAL A 187 7.50 -9.68 -0.84
C VAL A 187 7.65 -9.29 0.62
N ARG A 188 6.67 -9.67 1.44
CA ARG A 188 6.66 -9.58 2.89
C ARG A 188 6.81 -10.98 3.49
N ARG A 189 7.54 -11.09 4.60
CA ARG A 189 7.84 -12.37 5.27
C ARG A 189 7.54 -12.34 6.76
N ASP A 190 7.17 -13.51 7.28
CA ASP A 190 7.16 -13.79 8.71
C ASP A 190 8.34 -14.70 9.12
N ARG A 191 8.51 -14.93 10.41
CA ARG A 191 9.59 -15.77 10.97
C ARG A 191 9.45 -17.25 10.60
N ALA A 192 8.26 -17.69 10.21
CA ALA A 192 8.01 -19.05 9.77
C ALA A 192 8.31 -19.25 8.27
N GLY A 193 8.66 -18.18 7.54
CA GLY A 193 8.95 -18.21 6.12
C GLY A 193 7.72 -18.10 5.22
N ASN A 194 6.54 -17.78 5.78
CA ASN A 194 5.36 -17.50 4.96
C ASN A 194 5.55 -16.18 4.21
N GLU A 195 5.14 -16.15 2.95
CA GLU A 195 5.32 -15.00 2.06
C GLU A 195 3.98 -14.43 1.60
N ILE A 196 3.95 -13.09 1.51
CA ILE A 196 2.92 -12.34 0.77
C ILE A 196 3.62 -11.49 -0.28
N ILE A 197 3.29 -11.73 -1.55
CA ILE A 197 3.72 -10.86 -2.64
C ILE A 197 2.69 -9.75 -2.82
N VAL A 198 3.18 -8.52 -2.96
CA VAL A 198 2.38 -7.32 -3.16
C VAL A 198 2.80 -6.71 -4.49
N ALA A 199 1.88 -6.66 -5.44
CA ALA A 199 2.10 -6.10 -6.76
C ALA A 199 1.18 -4.90 -6.98
N SER A 200 1.72 -3.72 -7.29
CA SER A 200 0.96 -2.50 -7.50
C SER A 200 1.21 -1.93 -8.88
N ASN A 201 0.15 -1.62 -9.62
CA ASN A 201 0.16 -0.87 -10.88
C ASN A 201 -0.45 0.50 -10.64
N PHE A 202 0.37 1.55 -10.65
CA PHE A 202 -0.07 2.92 -10.44
C PHE A 202 -0.36 3.66 -11.75
N THR A 203 -0.76 2.95 -12.81
CA THR A 203 -1.27 3.55 -14.06
C THR A 203 -2.64 2.98 -14.43
N PRO A 204 -3.48 3.74 -15.17
CA PRO A 204 -4.78 3.25 -15.64
C PRO A 204 -4.67 2.23 -16.77
N VAL A 205 -3.45 1.89 -17.21
CA VAL A 205 -3.21 0.90 -18.26
C VAL A 205 -3.03 -0.47 -17.59
N PRO A 206 -3.92 -1.45 -17.83
CA PRO A 206 -3.74 -2.81 -17.32
C PRO A 206 -2.48 -3.46 -17.91
N ARG A 207 -1.83 -4.33 -17.15
CA ARG A 207 -0.66 -5.09 -17.59
C ARG A 207 -1.01 -6.56 -17.62
N HIS A 208 -1.29 -7.09 -18.81
CA HIS A 208 -1.48 -8.52 -19.02
C HIS A 208 -0.13 -9.22 -19.13
N ASP A 209 -0.09 -10.49 -18.74
CA ASP A 209 1.10 -11.34 -18.80
C ASP A 209 2.35 -10.70 -18.18
N TYR A 210 2.15 -9.90 -17.13
CA TYR A 210 3.21 -9.20 -16.44
C TYR A 210 4.03 -10.20 -15.62
N ARG A 211 5.25 -10.49 -16.09
CA ARG A 211 6.11 -11.51 -15.50
C ARG A 211 7.19 -10.94 -14.59
N PHE A 212 7.30 -11.50 -13.39
CA PHE A 212 8.37 -11.17 -12.44
C PHE A 212 8.85 -12.39 -11.66
N GLY A 213 10.13 -12.36 -11.24
CA GLY A 213 10.75 -13.45 -10.49
C GLY A 213 10.23 -13.55 -9.06
N ILE A 214 10.15 -14.76 -8.53
CA ILE A 214 9.74 -15.05 -7.15
C ILE A 214 10.76 -15.93 -6.42
N ASN A 215 10.78 -15.86 -5.09
CA ASN A 215 11.75 -16.59 -4.27
C ASN A 215 11.32 -18.04 -3.99
N GLN A 216 10.02 -18.29 -3.83
CA GLN A 216 9.49 -19.61 -3.52
C GLN A 216 8.49 -20.07 -4.59
N PRO A 217 8.73 -21.19 -5.31
CA PRO A 217 7.76 -21.73 -6.23
C PRO A 217 6.52 -22.28 -5.48
N GLY A 218 5.41 -22.40 -6.22
CA GLY A 218 4.17 -22.98 -5.74
C GLY A 218 2.92 -22.26 -6.25
N ARG A 219 1.81 -22.53 -5.55
CA ARG A 219 0.51 -21.91 -5.80
C ARG A 219 0.36 -20.69 -4.90
N TRP A 220 -0.14 -19.61 -5.48
CA TRP A 220 -0.30 -18.32 -4.83
C TRP A 220 -1.75 -17.87 -4.96
N ARG A 221 -2.43 -17.73 -3.83
CA ARG A 221 -3.83 -17.30 -3.79
C ARG A 221 -3.91 -15.78 -3.79
N GLU A 222 -4.74 -15.23 -4.66
CA GLU A 222 -5.12 -13.81 -4.67
C GLU A 222 -5.99 -13.52 -3.43
N ALA A 223 -5.35 -13.05 -2.36
CA ALA A 223 -6.01 -12.77 -1.09
C ALA A 223 -6.67 -11.39 -1.08
N LEU A 224 -6.16 -10.46 -1.88
CA LEU A 224 -6.72 -9.13 -2.04
C LEU A 224 -6.47 -8.66 -3.47
N ASN A 225 -7.48 -8.03 -4.07
CA ASN A 225 -7.36 -7.30 -5.31
C ASN A 225 -8.22 -6.03 -5.21
N THR A 226 -7.57 -4.87 -5.19
CA THR A 226 -8.25 -3.58 -5.00
C THR A 226 -9.12 -3.17 -6.20
N ASP A 227 -9.01 -3.86 -7.34
CA ASP A 227 -9.87 -3.67 -8.52
C ASP A 227 -11.09 -4.62 -8.53
N SER A 228 -11.29 -5.45 -7.50
CA SER A 228 -12.48 -6.30 -7.41
C SER A 228 -13.78 -5.49 -7.52
N MET A 229 -14.80 -6.08 -8.17
CA MET A 229 -16.15 -5.52 -8.21
C MET A 229 -16.74 -5.27 -6.82
N HIS A 230 -16.31 -6.02 -5.79
CA HIS A 230 -16.74 -5.80 -4.41
C HIS A 230 -16.30 -4.44 -3.86
N TYR A 231 -15.25 -3.86 -4.43
CA TYR A 231 -14.76 -2.51 -4.10
C TYR A 231 -15.09 -1.49 -5.20
N HIS A 232 -16.00 -1.86 -6.12
CA HIS A 232 -16.36 -1.07 -7.31
C HIS A 232 -15.17 -0.78 -8.25
N GLY A 233 -14.26 -1.74 -8.41
CA GLY A 233 -13.27 -1.73 -9.50
C GLY A 233 -13.79 -2.36 -10.79
N SER A 234 -12.91 -2.50 -11.79
CA SER A 234 -13.22 -3.08 -13.11
C SER A 234 -13.29 -4.61 -13.10
N ASN A 235 -12.96 -5.24 -11.97
CA ASN A 235 -12.96 -6.68 -11.72
C ASN A 235 -11.95 -7.47 -12.57
N GLN A 236 -10.87 -6.82 -13.01
CA GLN A 236 -9.74 -7.52 -13.61
C GLN A 236 -8.92 -8.19 -12.50
N GLY A 237 -8.32 -9.34 -12.79
CA GLY A 237 -7.55 -10.11 -11.81
C GLY A 237 -7.10 -11.46 -12.38
N ASN A 238 -6.71 -12.38 -11.50
CA ASN A 238 -6.03 -13.60 -11.90
C ASN A 238 -6.84 -14.89 -11.66
N GLY A 239 -8.15 -14.79 -11.46
CA GLY A 239 -9.01 -15.98 -11.27
C GLY A 239 -8.82 -16.68 -9.92
N GLY A 240 -8.26 -16.00 -8.92
CA GLY A 240 -8.20 -16.44 -7.52
C GLY A 240 -6.93 -17.18 -7.11
N VAL A 241 -6.29 -17.95 -8.00
CA VAL A 241 -5.00 -18.62 -7.73
C VAL A 241 -4.13 -18.54 -8.97
N VAL A 242 -2.83 -18.26 -8.77
CA VAL A 242 -1.79 -18.29 -9.81
C VAL A 242 -0.72 -19.29 -9.42
N GLU A 243 -0.16 -19.96 -10.42
CA GLU A 243 0.90 -20.96 -10.24
C GLU A 243 2.22 -20.43 -10.80
N SER A 244 3.32 -20.72 -10.10
CA SER A 244 4.64 -20.32 -10.56
C SER A 244 5.15 -21.20 -11.69
N ASP A 245 5.75 -20.59 -12.70
CA ASP A 245 6.46 -21.29 -13.77
C ASP A 245 7.94 -21.43 -13.44
N ALA A 246 8.57 -22.51 -13.92
CA ALA A 246 10.04 -22.65 -13.97
C ALA A 246 10.64 -21.83 -15.12
N ILE A 247 10.32 -20.53 -15.15
CA ILE A 247 10.80 -19.56 -16.14
C ILE A 247 11.57 -18.48 -15.39
N ALA A 248 12.85 -18.31 -15.72
CA ALA A 248 13.70 -17.34 -15.05
C ALA A 248 13.26 -15.89 -15.35
N SER A 249 13.25 -15.03 -14.33
CA SER A 249 12.92 -13.61 -14.45
C SER A 249 13.49 -12.83 -13.27
N HIS A 250 13.90 -11.57 -13.47
CA HIS A 250 14.42 -10.69 -12.41
C HIS A 250 15.46 -11.38 -11.50
N GLY A 251 16.39 -12.13 -12.10
CA GLY A 251 17.47 -12.84 -11.38
C GLY A 251 17.04 -14.07 -10.57
N ARG A 252 15.82 -14.59 -10.76
CA ARG A 252 15.28 -15.75 -10.03
C ARG A 252 14.87 -16.85 -11.01
N GLU A 253 14.94 -18.12 -10.56
CA GLU A 253 14.69 -19.30 -11.40
C GLU A 253 13.20 -19.52 -11.72
N HIS A 254 12.32 -19.08 -10.82
CA HIS A 254 10.86 -19.18 -10.97
C HIS A 254 10.22 -17.80 -11.07
N SER A 255 9.07 -17.73 -11.72
CA SER A 255 8.31 -16.49 -11.90
C SER A 255 6.80 -16.70 -11.89
N LEU A 256 6.07 -15.60 -11.64
CA LEU A 256 4.63 -15.51 -11.86
C LEU A 256 4.36 -14.67 -13.10
N SER A 257 3.26 -14.96 -13.80
CA SER A 257 2.69 -14.12 -14.84
C SER A 257 1.32 -13.66 -14.40
N LEU A 258 1.14 -12.36 -14.19
CA LEU A 258 -0.11 -11.79 -13.67
C LEU A 258 -0.78 -10.87 -14.68
N THR A 259 -2.09 -10.80 -14.61
CA THR A 259 -2.81 -9.58 -14.98
C THR A 259 -2.76 -8.61 -13.80
N LEU A 260 -2.06 -7.48 -13.98
CA LEU A 260 -2.11 -6.35 -13.05
C LEU A 260 -3.23 -5.40 -13.50
N PRO A 261 -4.31 -5.25 -12.70
CA PRO A 261 -5.42 -4.37 -13.04
C PRO A 261 -4.99 -2.90 -13.10
N PRO A 262 -5.80 -2.04 -13.74
CA PRO A 262 -5.52 -0.61 -13.82
C PRO A 262 -5.68 0.03 -12.44
N LEU A 263 -4.70 0.85 -12.01
CA LEU A 263 -4.73 1.57 -10.73
C LEU A 263 -5.11 0.65 -9.56
N ALA A 264 -4.32 -0.40 -9.35
CA ALA A 264 -4.65 -1.43 -8.39
C ALA A 264 -3.43 -2.03 -7.69
N THR A 265 -3.68 -2.62 -6.53
CA THR A 265 -2.74 -3.43 -5.77
C THR A 265 -3.35 -4.82 -5.55
N ILE A 266 -2.55 -5.85 -5.82
CA ILE A 266 -2.86 -7.25 -5.58
C ILE A 266 -1.96 -7.79 -4.46
N TRP A 267 -2.54 -8.56 -3.55
CA TRP A 267 -1.80 -9.36 -2.57
C TRP A 267 -1.97 -10.85 -2.88
N LEU A 268 -0.85 -11.53 -3.04
CA LEU A 268 -0.78 -12.96 -3.27
C LEU A 268 -0.19 -13.65 -2.04
N VAL A 269 -0.89 -14.62 -1.49
CA VAL A 269 -0.45 -15.42 -0.34
C VAL A 269 -0.03 -16.79 -0.86
N ARG A 270 1.17 -17.25 -0.50
CA ARG A 270 1.61 -18.61 -0.84
C ARG A 270 0.71 -19.62 -0.14
N GLU A 271 0.15 -20.59 -0.88
CA GLU A 271 -0.56 -21.71 -0.27
C GLU A 271 0.47 -22.67 0.34
N ALA A 272 0.22 -23.10 1.59
CA ALA A 272 1.00 -24.16 2.20
C ALA A 272 0.86 -25.44 1.36
N GLN A 273 1.99 -26.09 1.08
CA GLN A 273 2.04 -27.41 0.46
C GLN A 273 1.65 -28.49 1.46
#